data_AF-A0A260W1G7-F1
#
_entry.id   AF-A0A260W1G7-F1
#
_cell.length_a   1.000
_cell.length_b   1.000
_cell.length_c   1.000
_cell.angle_alpha   90.00
_cell.angle_beta   90.00
_cell.angle_gamma   90.00
#
_symmetry.space_group_name_H-M   'P 1'
#
loop_
_entity.id
_entity.type
_entity.pdbx_description
1 polymer ?
#
loop_
_entity_poly.entity_id
_entity_poly.type
_entity_poly.pdbx_seq_one_letter_code
_entity_poly.pdbx_strand_id
1 'polypeptide(L)'
;MPLPSPIETWSLRLRAAAVCHRYRPHPRTTVWSNLWVNDSVPHDDTTTQHPGTLADADDLTRTAAARFGAVVATIGDSIRDDDHLLELLDRLIAAACENIRDVDHASVTIDIDARTFTACSTDESTLVIDTEQYDLESGPSLTAARTPGTVVADCDVLDQRWPDFGPTARAAGVHSILAEPITSTDTTFGTVNLYSRTARAFDDIDRSLLTALTTAIGAAVGDFARYSTARDTADGLRTAMDNRAPIEQAKGILMALHRIGPDQAFTILSTQSQHANRRLREIAAEFVADVSFAAASMTDSRR
;
A
#
# COMPACT_ATOMS: atom_id res chain seq x y z
N MET A 1 -35.99 17.01 18.50
CA MET A 1 -34.98 17.78 17.74
C MET A 1 -34.09 16.75 17.07
N PRO A 2 -34.17 16.54 15.75
CA PRO A 2 -33.34 15.52 15.10
C PRO A 2 -31.90 16.02 15.01
N LEU A 3 -30.94 15.09 15.21
CA LEU A 3 -29.52 15.35 14.96
C LEU A 3 -29.31 15.58 13.45
N PRO A 4 -28.42 16.50 13.04
CA PRO A 4 -28.15 16.75 11.63
C PRO A 4 -27.56 15.49 10.97
N SER A 5 -27.84 15.31 9.67
CA SER A 5 -27.32 14.18 8.90
C SER A 5 -25.79 14.30 8.73
N PRO A 6 -25.04 13.19 8.62
CA PRO A 6 -23.58 13.21 8.46
C PRO A 6 -23.07 14.02 7.24
N ILE A 7 -23.94 14.23 6.25
CA ILE A 7 -23.67 14.98 5.00
C ILE A 7 -23.46 16.49 5.29
N GLU A 8 -24.13 17.06 6.28
CA GLU A 8 -23.97 18.49 6.61
C GLU A 8 -22.59 18.81 7.21
N THR A 9 -21.92 17.84 7.81
CA THR A 9 -20.61 18.02 8.46
C THR A 9 -19.44 18.24 7.49
N TRP A 10 -19.53 17.71 6.26
CA TRP A 10 -18.46 17.82 5.25
C TRP A 10 -18.41 19.24 4.65
N SER A 11 -19.56 19.79 4.29
CA SER A 11 -19.67 21.14 3.71
C SER A 11 -19.19 22.25 4.66
N LEU A 12 -19.44 22.09 5.96
CA LEU A 12 -19.03 23.03 7.01
C LEU A 12 -17.52 23.00 7.29
N ARG A 13 -16.87 21.83 7.19
CA ARG A 13 -15.42 21.68 7.40
C ARG A 13 -14.59 22.07 6.18
N LEU A 14 -15.08 21.81 4.96
CA LEU A 14 -14.43 22.27 3.73
C LEU A 14 -14.43 23.81 3.60
N ARG A 15 -15.51 24.48 4.05
CA ARG A 15 -15.56 25.95 4.11
C ARG A 15 -14.58 26.56 5.14
N ALA A 16 -14.30 25.86 6.23
CA ALA A 16 -13.36 26.32 7.25
C ALA A 16 -11.89 26.15 6.82
N ALA A 17 -11.56 25.11 6.04
CA ALA A 17 -10.21 24.88 5.55
C ALA A 17 -9.75 25.89 4.48
N ALA A 18 -10.69 26.49 3.73
CA ALA A 18 -10.39 27.48 2.70
C ALA A 18 -10.00 28.88 3.22
N VAL A 19 -10.14 29.16 4.52
CA VAL A 19 -9.93 30.51 5.10
C VAL A 19 -8.60 30.67 5.85
N CYS A 20 -7.90 29.60 6.20
CA CYS A 20 -6.63 29.67 6.96
C CYS A 20 -5.40 29.47 6.08
N HIS A 21 -5.15 30.41 5.17
CA HIS A 21 -3.88 30.51 4.45
C HIS A 21 -2.95 31.50 5.15
N ARG A 22 -2.06 31.01 6.04
CA ARG A 22 -0.88 31.78 6.45
C ARG A 22 0.32 30.88 6.78
N TYR A 23 1.15 30.74 5.76
CA TYR A 23 2.61 30.59 5.76
C TYR A 23 3.32 30.56 7.13
N ARG A 24 4.01 29.46 7.45
CA ARG A 24 5.28 29.48 8.23
C ARG A 24 6.20 28.31 7.80
N PRO A 25 7.52 28.56 7.65
CA PRO A 25 8.48 27.59 7.13
C PRO A 25 9.13 26.72 8.22
N HIS A 26 9.66 25.56 7.80
CA HIS A 26 10.58 24.71 8.57
C HIS A 26 11.88 25.45 8.93
N PRO A 27 12.55 25.10 10.05
CA PRO A 27 13.98 25.32 10.19
C PRO A 27 14.77 24.01 10.14
N ARG A 28 15.78 24.01 9.26
CA ARG A 28 16.98 23.15 9.34
C ARG A 28 18.06 23.90 10.15
N THR A 29 18.86 23.10 10.88
CA THR A 29 20.21 23.38 11.46
C THR A 29 20.26 24.46 12.58
N THR A 30 20.98 24.30 13.70
CA THR A 30 22.47 24.32 13.81
C THR A 30 22.92 24.05 15.27
N VAL A 31 23.98 23.24 15.43
CA VAL A 31 25.13 23.26 16.38
C VAL A 31 25.01 24.07 17.69
N TRP A 32 25.38 23.44 18.82
CA TRP A 32 26.22 24.06 19.86
C TRP A 32 27.20 23.06 20.48
N SER A 33 28.46 23.48 20.48
CA SER A 33 29.62 22.89 21.15
C SER A 33 29.85 23.55 22.52
N ASN A 34 30.59 22.84 23.37
CA ASN A 34 31.37 23.30 24.53
C ASN A 34 30.73 23.16 25.93
N LEU A 35 31.31 22.28 26.75
CA LEU A 35 32.11 22.70 27.90
C LEU A 35 33.04 21.57 28.36
N TRP A 36 34.34 21.86 28.41
CA TRP A 36 35.35 21.03 29.08
C TRP A 36 35.35 21.36 30.58
N VAL A 37 35.30 20.35 31.44
CA VAL A 37 36.00 20.36 32.74
C VAL A 37 36.63 18.98 32.91
N ASN A 38 37.95 19.00 33.02
CA ASN A 38 38.82 17.89 33.36
C ASN A 38 38.79 17.70 34.88
N ASP A 39 38.49 16.51 35.36
CA ASP A 39 39.01 16.05 36.65
C ASP A 39 39.28 14.55 36.58
N SER A 40 40.39 14.17 37.18
CA SER A 40 41.05 12.86 37.05
C SER A 40 40.44 11.82 37.98
N VAL A 41 40.85 10.54 37.80
CA VAL A 41 40.82 9.36 38.72
C VAL A 41 39.81 8.26 38.31
N PRO A 42 40.11 6.95 38.45
CA PRO A 42 41.26 6.13 38.03
C PRO A 42 40.82 5.02 37.02
N HIS A 43 41.76 4.26 36.45
CA HIS A 43 41.44 3.01 35.74
C HIS A 43 40.90 1.96 36.71
N ASP A 44 39.64 1.57 36.53
CA ASP A 44 39.09 0.32 37.06
C ASP A 44 38.72 -0.57 35.86
N ASP A 45 39.53 -1.60 35.64
CA ASP A 45 39.25 -2.70 34.72
C ASP A 45 38.13 -3.57 35.30
N THR A 46 36.89 -3.12 35.16
CA THR A 46 35.71 -3.97 35.32
C THR A 46 34.94 -3.99 34.01
N THR A 47 35.34 -4.94 33.16
CA THR A 47 34.49 -5.44 32.07
C THR A 47 33.20 -5.97 32.71
N THR A 48 32.18 -5.10 32.78
CA THR A 48 30.83 -5.51 33.11
C THR A 48 30.24 -6.10 31.83
N GLN A 49 30.49 -7.39 31.60
CA GLN A 49 29.72 -8.16 30.63
C GLN A 49 28.26 -8.16 31.09
N HIS A 50 27.43 -7.32 30.46
CA HIS A 50 25.98 -7.43 30.55
C HIS A 50 25.55 -8.73 29.85
N PRO A 51 24.93 -9.70 30.55
CA PRO A 51 24.42 -10.90 29.93
C PRO A 51 23.03 -10.61 29.33
N GLY A 52 22.93 -9.71 28.35
CA GLY A 52 21.78 -9.62 27.45
C GLY A 52 21.87 -10.76 26.44
N THR A 53 21.62 -11.99 26.92
CA THR A 53 22.20 -13.22 26.36
C THR A 53 21.15 -13.98 25.57
N LEU A 54 21.15 -13.91 24.23
CA LEU A 54 20.47 -14.81 23.26
C LEU A 54 18.95 -15.07 23.43
N ALA A 55 18.46 -15.39 24.63
CA ALA A 55 17.06 -15.55 25.00
C ALA A 55 16.19 -14.34 24.67
N ASP A 56 16.69 -13.11 24.82
CA ASP A 56 15.96 -11.89 24.46
C ASP A 56 15.82 -11.75 22.93
N ALA A 57 16.84 -12.15 22.17
CA ALA A 57 16.79 -12.15 20.70
C ALA A 57 15.86 -13.25 20.16
N ASP A 58 15.87 -14.42 20.80
CA ASP A 58 14.97 -15.53 20.48
C ASP A 58 13.51 -15.18 20.82
N ASP A 59 13.26 -14.47 21.92
CA ASP A 59 11.92 -13.99 22.31
C ASP A 59 11.40 -12.90 21.37
N LEU A 60 12.25 -11.94 20.98
CA LEU A 60 11.92 -10.93 19.97
C LEU A 60 11.60 -11.57 18.61
N THR A 61 12.40 -12.54 18.18
CA THR A 61 12.20 -13.25 16.91
C THR A 61 10.90 -14.05 16.91
N ARG A 62 10.62 -14.77 18.00
CA ARG A 62 9.36 -15.52 18.19
C ARG A 62 8.15 -14.59 18.24
N THR A 63 8.28 -13.43 18.88
CA THR A 63 7.22 -12.42 18.94
C THR A 63 6.96 -11.81 17.56
N ALA A 64 8.00 -11.48 16.80
CA ALA A 64 7.88 -10.99 15.43
C ALA A 64 7.22 -12.03 14.52
N ALA A 65 7.65 -13.29 14.58
CA ALA A 65 7.06 -14.39 13.83
C ALA A 65 5.58 -14.61 14.18
N ALA A 66 5.21 -14.53 15.46
CA ALA A 66 3.82 -14.64 15.89
C ALA A 66 2.95 -13.48 15.38
N ARG A 67 3.47 -12.25 15.42
CA ARG A 67 2.79 -11.06 14.88
C ARG A 67 2.58 -11.19 13.37
N PHE A 68 3.62 -11.58 12.64
CA PHE A 68 3.53 -11.80 11.20
C PHE A 68 2.54 -12.92 10.87
N GLY A 69 2.57 -14.03 11.62
CA GLY A 69 1.60 -15.11 11.47
C GLY A 69 0.15 -14.67 11.68
N ALA A 70 -0.11 -13.76 12.62
CA ALA A 70 -1.44 -13.18 12.83
C ALA A 70 -1.88 -12.27 11.66
N VAL A 71 -0.95 -11.53 11.07
CA VAL A 71 -1.20 -10.72 9.87
C VAL A 71 -1.53 -11.61 8.68
N VAL A 72 -0.74 -12.65 8.42
CA VAL A 72 -0.99 -13.64 7.37
C VAL A 72 -2.36 -14.30 7.56
N ALA A 73 -2.71 -14.69 8.79
CA ALA A 73 -4.02 -15.28 9.09
C ALA A 73 -5.16 -14.30 8.77
N THR A 74 -5.02 -13.03 9.14
CA THR A 74 -6.03 -11.98 8.86
C THR A 74 -6.20 -11.74 7.36
N ILE A 75 -5.10 -11.76 6.60
CA ILE A 75 -5.13 -11.60 5.14
C ILE A 75 -5.80 -12.80 4.46
N GLY A 76 -5.64 -13.99 5.04
CA GLY A 76 -6.27 -15.22 4.57
C GLY A 76 -7.72 -15.41 5.03
N ASP A 77 -8.34 -14.45 5.71
CA ASP A 77 -9.74 -14.54 6.11
C ASP A 77 -10.67 -14.70 4.90
N SER A 78 -11.79 -15.41 5.10
CA SER A 78 -12.77 -15.57 4.04
C SER A 78 -13.33 -14.22 3.61
N ILE A 79 -13.22 -13.93 2.31
CA ILE A 79 -13.79 -12.73 1.71
C ILE A 79 -15.31 -12.85 1.74
N ARG A 80 -15.97 -11.78 2.19
CA ARG A 80 -17.44 -11.74 2.40
C ARG A 80 -18.15 -11.10 1.21
N ASP A 81 -17.51 -10.10 0.63
CA ASP A 81 -17.98 -9.30 -0.50
C ASP A 81 -16.79 -8.55 -1.14
N ASP A 82 -17.09 -7.85 -2.23
CA ASP A 82 -16.15 -7.06 -3.02
C ASP A 82 -15.42 -5.97 -2.22
N ASP A 83 -16.12 -5.29 -1.30
CA ASP A 83 -15.51 -4.23 -0.48
C ASP A 83 -14.49 -4.85 0.51
N HIS A 84 -14.83 -6.00 1.09
CA HIS A 84 -13.93 -6.73 1.99
C HIS A 84 -12.66 -7.20 1.26
N LEU A 85 -12.78 -7.65 0.00
CA LEU A 85 -11.61 -7.98 -0.81
C LEU A 85 -10.65 -6.78 -0.95
N LEU A 86 -11.19 -5.61 -1.29
CA LEU A 86 -10.38 -4.39 -1.43
C LEU A 86 -9.69 -4.01 -0.11
N GLU A 87 -10.40 -4.11 1.02
CA GLU A 87 -9.83 -3.93 2.36
C GLU A 87 -8.67 -4.89 2.63
N LEU A 88 -8.79 -6.16 2.24
CA LEU A 88 -7.72 -7.14 2.41
C LEU A 88 -6.52 -6.88 1.50
N LEU A 89 -6.73 -6.40 0.27
CA LEU A 89 -5.65 -6.01 -0.65
C LEU A 89 -4.88 -4.77 -0.16
N ASP A 90 -5.56 -3.75 0.38
CA ASP A 90 -4.89 -2.60 0.99
C ASP A 90 -4.12 -3.03 2.26
N ARG A 91 -4.70 -3.90 3.10
CA ARG A 91 -4.00 -4.44 4.28
C ARG A 91 -2.80 -5.30 3.92
N LEU A 92 -2.87 -6.04 2.82
CA LEU A 92 -1.78 -6.87 2.29
C LEU A 92 -0.55 -6.01 1.97
N ILE A 93 -0.71 -4.92 1.21
CA ILE A 93 0.42 -4.06 0.85
C ILE A 93 0.93 -3.25 2.05
N ALA A 94 0.04 -2.83 2.96
CA ALA A 94 0.46 -2.20 4.21
C ALA A 94 1.29 -3.16 5.08
N ALA A 95 0.84 -4.41 5.23
CA ALA A 95 1.57 -5.45 5.93
C ALA A 95 2.95 -5.73 5.29
N ALA A 96 3.04 -5.75 3.96
CA ALA A 96 4.31 -5.89 3.27
C ALA A 96 5.26 -4.74 3.61
N CYS A 97 4.79 -3.48 3.51
CA CYS A 97 5.59 -2.29 3.87
C CYS A 97 6.02 -2.27 5.35
N GLU A 98 5.21 -2.80 6.27
CA GLU A 98 5.53 -2.84 7.70
C GLU A 98 6.54 -3.94 8.07
N ASN A 99 6.55 -5.06 7.34
CA ASN A 99 7.28 -6.27 7.74
C ASN A 99 8.49 -6.60 6.84
N ILE A 100 8.54 -6.04 5.63
CA ILE A 100 9.63 -6.22 4.67
C ILE A 100 10.48 -4.96 4.64
N ARG A 101 11.81 -5.12 4.69
CA ARG A 101 12.73 -4.00 4.77
C ARG A 101 12.87 -3.32 3.40
N ASP A 102 13.26 -2.06 3.45
CA ASP A 102 13.61 -1.27 2.26
C ASP A 102 12.48 -1.18 1.19
N VAL A 103 11.22 -1.45 1.57
CA VAL A 103 10.06 -1.17 0.73
C VAL A 103 9.72 0.31 0.83
N ASP A 104 9.89 1.05 -0.27
CA ASP A 104 9.47 2.45 -0.35
C ASP A 104 8.03 2.56 -0.87
N HIS A 105 7.65 1.68 -1.79
CA HIS A 105 6.32 1.65 -2.38
C HIS A 105 5.88 0.21 -2.65
N ALA A 106 4.58 -0.02 -2.60
CA ALA A 106 3.94 -1.28 -2.94
C ALA A 106 2.65 -1.07 -3.74
N SER A 107 2.33 -2.04 -4.61
CA SER A 107 1.06 -2.13 -5.32
C SER A 107 0.58 -3.57 -5.49
N VAL A 108 -0.70 -3.72 -5.81
CA VAL A 108 -1.27 -4.95 -6.36
C VAL A 108 -1.68 -4.69 -7.80
N THR A 109 -1.17 -5.47 -8.74
CA THR A 109 -1.67 -5.57 -10.11
C THR A 109 -2.65 -6.72 -10.19
N ILE A 110 -3.77 -6.53 -10.88
CA ILE A 110 -4.67 -7.62 -11.31
C ILE A 110 -4.44 -7.82 -12.81
N ASP A 111 -4.25 -9.07 -13.23
CA ASP A 111 -4.05 -9.46 -14.62
C ASP A 111 -4.93 -10.68 -14.95
N ILE A 112 -6.15 -10.42 -15.42
CA ILE A 112 -7.17 -11.46 -15.67
C ILE A 112 -7.96 -11.11 -16.93
N ASP A 113 -8.24 -12.11 -17.77
CA ASP A 113 -9.07 -11.98 -18.99
C ASP A 113 -8.65 -10.81 -19.91
N ALA A 114 -7.33 -10.67 -20.12
CA ALA A 114 -6.72 -9.60 -20.91
C ALA A 114 -6.97 -8.18 -20.37
N ARG A 115 -7.33 -8.05 -19.10
CA ARG A 115 -7.36 -6.77 -18.38
C ARG A 115 -6.26 -6.74 -17.35
N THR A 116 -5.47 -5.68 -17.41
CA THR A 116 -4.37 -5.42 -16.50
C THR A 116 -4.56 -4.04 -15.90
N PHE A 117 -4.57 -3.94 -14.57
CA PHE A 117 -4.65 -2.65 -13.87
C PHE A 117 -4.16 -2.76 -12.42
N THR A 118 -3.86 -1.62 -11.80
CA THR A 118 -3.48 -1.55 -10.38
C THR A 118 -4.71 -1.57 -9.48
N ALA A 119 -4.84 -2.63 -8.68
CA ALA A 119 -5.90 -2.86 -7.70
C ALA A 119 -5.56 -2.45 -6.27
N CYS A 120 -4.38 -1.93 -5.98
CA CYS A 120 -4.12 -0.99 -4.88
C CYS A 120 -2.71 -0.47 -4.97
N SER A 121 -2.46 0.72 -4.46
CA SER A 121 -1.11 1.25 -4.31
C SER A 121 -0.97 2.06 -3.02
N THR A 122 0.26 2.09 -2.54
CA THR A 122 0.68 2.91 -1.40
C THR A 122 1.01 4.35 -1.80
N ASP A 123 1.20 4.63 -3.09
CA ASP A 123 1.49 5.97 -3.55
C ASP A 123 1.05 6.14 -5.02
N GLU A 124 0.82 7.38 -5.42
CA GLU A 124 0.43 7.73 -6.80
C GLU A 124 1.60 7.54 -7.78
N SER A 125 2.85 7.72 -7.35
CA SER A 125 4.04 7.46 -8.17
C SER A 125 4.15 5.99 -8.59
N THR A 126 3.61 5.07 -7.79
CA THR A 126 3.56 3.64 -8.13
C THR A 126 2.64 3.37 -9.31
N LEU A 127 1.53 4.12 -9.43
CA LEU A 127 0.61 3.99 -10.56
C LEU A 127 1.28 4.34 -11.89
N VAL A 128 2.20 5.30 -11.90
CA VAL A 128 2.96 5.67 -13.10
C VAL A 128 3.86 4.52 -13.55
N ILE A 129 4.57 3.90 -12.60
CA ILE A 129 5.47 2.76 -12.87
C ILE A 129 4.68 1.53 -13.31
N ASP A 130 3.53 1.26 -12.68
CA ASP A 130 2.64 0.17 -13.06
C ASP A 130 2.07 0.39 -14.47
N THR A 131 1.57 1.60 -14.76
CA THR A 131 0.99 1.96 -16.07
C THR A 131 1.99 1.78 -17.20
N GLU A 132 3.25 2.18 -16.98
CA GLU A 132 4.31 1.98 -17.98
C GLU A 132 4.50 0.51 -18.35
N GLN A 133 4.45 -0.40 -17.38
CA GLN A 133 4.56 -1.84 -17.67
C GLN A 133 3.39 -2.33 -18.53
N TYR A 134 2.20 -1.77 -18.31
CA TYR A 134 0.99 -2.13 -19.05
C TYR A 134 1.03 -1.60 -20.48
N ASP A 135 1.42 -0.33 -20.66
CA ASP A 135 1.54 0.31 -21.97
C ASP A 135 2.61 -0.35 -22.84
N LEU A 136 3.71 -0.80 -22.23
CA LEU A 136 4.77 -1.57 -22.90
C LEU A 136 4.41 -3.06 -23.07
N GLU A 137 3.32 -3.52 -22.46
CA GLU A 137 2.97 -4.94 -22.26
C GLU A 137 4.16 -5.79 -21.75
N SER A 138 5.07 -5.17 -21.01
CA SER A 138 6.36 -5.72 -20.65
C SER A 138 6.85 -5.13 -19.32
N GLY A 139 7.27 -6.00 -18.41
CA GLY A 139 7.82 -5.59 -17.12
C GLY A 139 7.87 -6.73 -16.10
N PRO A 140 8.53 -6.51 -14.95
CA PRO A 140 8.59 -7.49 -13.86
C PRO A 140 7.22 -7.98 -13.39
N SER A 141 6.24 -7.07 -13.18
CA SER A 141 4.92 -7.41 -12.67
C SER A 141 4.15 -8.30 -13.63
N LEU A 142 4.15 -7.97 -14.92
CA LEU A 142 3.50 -8.78 -15.96
C LEU A 142 4.20 -10.10 -16.20
N THR A 143 5.52 -10.12 -16.06
CA THR A 143 6.30 -11.37 -16.16
C THR A 143 5.90 -12.34 -15.06
N ALA A 144 5.85 -11.87 -13.80
CA ALA A 144 5.43 -12.69 -12.66
C ALA A 144 3.96 -13.13 -12.77
N ALA A 145 3.07 -12.27 -13.26
CA ALA A 145 1.65 -12.60 -13.44
C ALA A 145 1.42 -13.65 -14.55
N ARG A 146 2.10 -13.51 -15.69
CA ARG A 146 1.86 -14.34 -16.89
C ARG A 146 2.68 -15.63 -16.92
N THR A 147 3.85 -15.62 -16.27
CA THR A 147 4.71 -16.81 -16.09
C THR A 147 4.93 -17.00 -14.59
N PRO A 148 4.08 -17.78 -13.91
CA PRO A 148 4.04 -17.84 -12.45
C PRO A 148 5.40 -18.13 -11.84
N GLY A 149 5.91 -17.14 -11.10
CA GLY A 149 7.16 -17.22 -10.36
C GLY A 149 7.57 -15.83 -9.84
N THR A 150 8.18 -15.80 -8.66
CA THR A 150 8.76 -14.60 -8.08
C THR A 150 9.78 -13.96 -9.01
N VAL A 151 9.67 -12.66 -9.23
CA VAL A 151 10.65 -11.88 -9.99
C VAL A 151 11.30 -10.87 -9.06
N VAL A 152 12.63 -10.97 -8.91
CA VAL A 152 13.47 -9.92 -8.32
C VAL A 152 14.28 -9.27 -9.44
N ALA A 153 14.24 -7.95 -9.52
CA ALA A 153 14.94 -7.20 -10.55
C ALA A 153 15.53 -5.90 -10.00
N ASP A 154 16.85 -5.87 -9.92
CA ASP A 154 17.63 -4.66 -9.68
C ASP A 154 17.84 -3.87 -10.96
N CYS A 155 18.28 -2.61 -10.85
CA CYS A 155 18.58 -1.71 -11.96
C CYS A 155 19.29 -2.35 -13.17
N ASP A 156 20.31 -3.18 -12.96
CA ASP A 156 21.08 -3.83 -14.03
C ASP A 156 20.27 -4.91 -14.74
N VAL A 157 19.52 -5.71 -13.98
CA VAL A 157 18.58 -6.71 -14.51
C VAL A 157 17.43 -6.01 -15.25
N LEU A 158 16.92 -4.91 -14.70
CA LEU A 158 15.86 -4.11 -15.30
C LEU A 158 16.26 -3.61 -16.69
N ASP A 159 17.42 -2.95 -16.80
CA ASP A 159 17.90 -2.43 -18.10
C ASP A 159 18.21 -3.54 -19.11
N GLN A 160 18.64 -4.72 -18.65
CA GLN A 160 18.98 -5.82 -19.55
C GLN A 160 17.75 -6.58 -20.05
N ARG A 161 16.83 -6.93 -19.14
CA ARG A 161 15.68 -7.79 -19.44
C ARG A 161 14.48 -7.01 -19.94
N TRP A 162 14.33 -5.76 -19.51
CA TRP A 162 13.26 -4.85 -19.92
C TRP A 162 13.85 -3.48 -20.31
N PRO A 163 14.59 -3.40 -21.43
CA PRO A 163 15.36 -2.20 -21.81
C PRO A 163 14.50 -0.95 -22.03
N ASP A 164 13.22 -1.12 -22.39
CA ASP A 164 12.28 0.00 -22.56
C ASP A 164 11.64 0.45 -21.22
N PHE A 165 11.66 -0.40 -20.19
CA PHE A 165 11.08 -0.11 -18.87
C PHE A 165 12.12 0.32 -17.83
N GLY A 166 13.30 -0.32 -17.82
CA GLY A 166 14.36 -0.10 -16.82
C GLY A 166 14.80 1.36 -16.67
N PRO A 167 15.03 2.12 -17.75
CA PRO A 167 15.31 3.55 -17.69
C PRO A 167 14.18 4.37 -17.04
N THR A 168 12.91 4.05 -17.34
CA THR A 168 11.73 4.74 -16.78
C THR A 168 11.61 4.46 -15.28
N ALA A 169 11.73 3.20 -14.86
CA ALA A 169 11.72 2.82 -13.44
C ALA A 169 12.82 3.56 -12.66
N ARG A 170 14.04 3.63 -13.21
CA ARG A 170 15.17 4.35 -12.60
C ARG A 170 14.94 5.85 -12.53
N ALA A 171 14.37 6.46 -13.58
CA ALA A 171 14.02 7.88 -13.58
C ALA A 171 12.96 8.21 -12.52
N ALA A 172 12.08 7.27 -12.21
CA ALA A 172 11.13 7.34 -11.10
C ALA A 172 11.75 7.03 -9.72
N GLY A 173 13.07 6.74 -9.67
CA GLY A 173 13.80 6.45 -8.43
C GLY A 173 13.69 5.00 -7.95
N VAL A 174 13.17 4.09 -8.77
CA VAL A 174 13.12 2.66 -8.45
C VAL A 174 14.45 2.00 -8.82
N HIS A 175 15.07 1.38 -7.82
CA HIS A 175 16.35 0.72 -7.93
C HIS A 175 16.30 -0.80 -7.73
N SER A 176 15.23 -1.31 -7.12
CA SER A 176 14.95 -2.74 -6.96
C SER A 176 13.45 -2.99 -6.97
N ILE A 177 13.02 -4.07 -7.62
CA ILE A 177 11.63 -4.52 -7.70
C ILE A 177 11.55 -5.97 -7.25
N LEU A 178 10.56 -6.28 -6.42
CA LEU A 178 10.13 -7.65 -6.11
C LEU A 178 8.66 -7.80 -6.50
N ALA A 179 8.39 -8.61 -7.51
CA ALA A 179 7.04 -8.94 -7.97
C ALA A 179 6.72 -10.41 -7.64
N GLU A 180 5.68 -10.62 -6.84
CA GLU A 180 5.23 -11.93 -6.41
C GLU A 180 3.82 -12.21 -6.93
N PRO A 181 3.59 -13.32 -7.65
CA PRO A 181 2.27 -13.64 -8.17
C PRO A 181 1.27 -13.97 -7.06
N ILE A 182 0.03 -13.53 -7.24
CA ILE A 182 -1.10 -13.92 -6.42
C ILE A 182 -1.75 -15.14 -7.08
N THR A 183 -1.47 -16.32 -6.56
CA THR A 183 -1.92 -17.59 -7.15
C THR A 183 -2.90 -18.34 -6.25
N SER A 184 -3.91 -18.94 -6.86
CA SER A 184 -4.66 -20.08 -6.31
C SER A 184 -4.38 -21.33 -7.15
N THR A 185 -4.92 -22.49 -6.74
CA THR A 185 -4.59 -23.82 -7.28
C THR A 185 -4.49 -23.87 -8.81
N ASP A 186 -5.40 -23.21 -9.53
CA ASP A 186 -5.48 -23.26 -10.99
C ASP A 186 -5.43 -21.87 -11.67
N THR A 187 -5.16 -20.79 -10.93
CA THR A 187 -5.31 -19.42 -11.47
C THR A 187 -4.33 -18.46 -10.84
N THR A 188 -3.70 -17.62 -11.68
CA THR A 188 -2.96 -16.43 -11.23
C THR A 188 -3.86 -15.22 -11.42
N PHE A 189 -4.09 -14.46 -10.35
CA PHE A 189 -4.97 -13.29 -10.37
C PHE A 189 -4.24 -11.99 -10.71
N GLY A 190 -2.92 -12.00 -10.59
CA GLY A 190 -2.07 -10.82 -10.75
C GLY A 190 -0.84 -10.93 -9.87
N THR A 191 -0.34 -9.79 -9.37
CA THR A 191 0.90 -9.70 -8.60
C THR A 191 0.84 -8.69 -7.48
N VAL A 192 1.56 -8.95 -6.40
CA VAL A 192 1.99 -7.93 -5.44
C VAL A 192 3.37 -7.45 -5.86
N ASN A 193 3.55 -6.14 -6.00
CA ASN A 193 4.79 -5.52 -6.42
C ASN A 193 5.33 -4.65 -5.27
N LEU A 194 6.58 -4.87 -4.90
CA LEU A 194 7.33 -4.02 -3.97
C LEU A 194 8.43 -3.30 -4.74
N TYR A 195 8.58 -2.02 -4.46
CA TYR A 195 9.50 -1.11 -5.11
C TYR A 195 10.39 -0.47 -4.05
N SER A 196 11.69 -0.46 -4.31
CA SER A 196 12.70 0.14 -3.44
C SER A 196 13.53 1.17 -4.19
N ARG A 197 13.89 2.24 -3.49
CA ARG A 197 14.91 3.22 -3.88
C ARG A 197 16.32 2.75 -3.54
N THR A 198 16.43 1.66 -2.78
CA THR A 198 17.69 0.98 -2.48
C THR A 198 17.95 -0.09 -3.53
N ALA A 199 19.16 -0.13 -4.09
CA ALA A 199 19.56 -1.21 -4.98
C ALA A 199 19.82 -2.49 -4.17
N ARG A 200 19.46 -3.66 -4.73
CA ARG A 200 19.60 -4.98 -4.09
C ARG A 200 18.88 -5.07 -2.75
N ALA A 201 17.67 -4.50 -2.70
CA ALA A 201 16.91 -4.34 -1.48
C ALA A 201 16.33 -5.66 -0.93
N PHE A 202 16.00 -6.61 -1.81
CA PHE A 202 15.19 -7.78 -1.43
C PHE A 202 16.01 -9.07 -1.40
N ASP A 203 16.13 -9.68 -0.21
CA ASP A 203 16.82 -10.95 -0.02
C ASP A 203 15.89 -12.18 -0.06
N ASP A 204 16.38 -13.36 0.34
CA ASP A 204 15.56 -14.60 0.37
C ASP A 204 14.48 -14.57 1.48
N ILE A 205 14.73 -13.85 2.57
CA ILE A 205 13.79 -13.70 3.68
C ILE A 205 12.64 -12.79 3.26
N ASP A 206 12.96 -11.65 2.64
CA ASP A 206 11.95 -10.72 2.13
C ASP A 206 11.01 -11.39 1.12
N ARG A 207 11.60 -12.19 0.21
CA ARG A 207 10.83 -13.04 -0.72
C ARG A 207 9.93 -14.02 0.01
N SER A 208 10.45 -14.72 1.01
CA SER A 208 9.68 -15.70 1.79
C SER A 208 8.51 -15.06 2.54
N LEU A 209 8.70 -13.85 3.10
CA LEU A 209 7.65 -13.08 3.75
C LEU A 209 6.56 -12.68 2.74
N LEU A 210 6.96 -12.15 1.58
CA LEU A 210 5.99 -11.77 0.55
C LEU A 210 5.22 -13.00 0.03
N THR A 211 5.90 -14.11 -0.24
CA THR A 211 5.25 -15.37 -0.65
C THR A 211 4.24 -15.86 0.38
N ALA A 212 4.52 -15.72 1.69
CA ALA A 212 3.54 -16.11 2.72
C ALA A 212 2.27 -15.25 2.66
N LEU A 213 2.42 -13.95 2.45
CA LEU A 213 1.31 -13.01 2.30
C LEU A 213 0.49 -13.28 1.02
N THR A 214 1.17 -13.45 -0.12
CA THR A 214 0.51 -13.72 -1.42
C THR A 214 -0.16 -15.09 -1.46
N THR A 215 0.40 -16.09 -0.78
CA THR A 215 -0.23 -17.42 -0.64
C THR A 215 -1.54 -17.32 0.14
N ALA A 216 -1.56 -16.56 1.25
CA ALA A 216 -2.75 -16.40 2.07
C ALA A 216 -3.88 -15.68 1.31
N ILE A 217 -3.57 -14.53 0.70
CA ILE A 217 -4.58 -13.79 -0.09
C ILE A 217 -5.00 -14.56 -1.35
N GLY A 218 -4.08 -15.27 -2.02
CA GLY A 218 -4.39 -16.08 -3.19
C GLY A 218 -5.36 -17.21 -2.89
N ALA A 219 -5.24 -17.86 -1.72
CA ALA A 219 -6.20 -18.84 -1.25
C ALA A 219 -7.58 -18.20 -1.01
N ALA A 220 -7.64 -17.08 -0.29
CA ALA A 220 -8.89 -16.36 0.01
C ALA A 220 -9.60 -15.88 -1.27
N VAL A 221 -8.87 -15.26 -2.20
CA VAL A 221 -9.39 -14.81 -3.50
C VAL A 221 -9.90 -16.00 -4.32
N GLY A 222 -9.16 -17.11 -4.33
CA GLY A 222 -9.57 -18.33 -5.03
C GLY A 222 -10.83 -18.97 -4.44
N ASP A 223 -11.01 -18.95 -3.12
CA ASP A 223 -12.24 -19.41 -2.46
C ASP A 223 -13.43 -18.50 -2.77
N PHE A 224 -13.24 -17.18 -2.64
CA PHE A 224 -14.26 -16.18 -2.93
C PHE A 224 -14.78 -16.28 -4.37
N ALA A 225 -13.84 -16.34 -5.31
CA ALA A 225 -14.14 -16.46 -6.72
C ALA A 225 -14.95 -17.73 -7.03
N ARG A 226 -14.59 -18.87 -6.43
CA ARG A 226 -15.34 -20.15 -6.55
C ARG A 226 -16.74 -20.08 -5.94
N TYR A 227 -16.92 -19.36 -4.83
CA TYR A 227 -18.22 -19.22 -4.18
C TYR A 227 -19.18 -18.31 -4.95
N SER A 228 -18.67 -17.38 -5.78
CA SER A 228 -19.49 -16.42 -6.54
C SER A 228 -20.26 -16.97 -7.77
N THR A 229 -20.24 -18.29 -8.01
CA THR A 229 -20.82 -19.08 -9.14
C THR A 229 -19.83 -19.44 -10.26
N ALA A 230 -19.91 -20.71 -10.69
CA ALA A 230 -18.88 -21.52 -11.35
C ALA A 230 -18.55 -21.21 -12.85
N ARG A 231 -18.68 -19.96 -13.30
CA ARG A 231 -18.02 -19.44 -14.52
C ARG A 231 -17.42 -18.03 -14.29
N ASP A 232 -17.63 -17.48 -13.09
CA ASP A 232 -17.57 -16.05 -12.81
C ASP A 232 -16.37 -15.66 -11.93
N THR A 233 -15.36 -16.52 -11.79
CA THR A 233 -14.15 -16.25 -10.98
C THR A 233 -13.52 -14.92 -11.36
N ALA A 234 -13.33 -14.72 -12.67
CA ALA A 234 -12.83 -13.47 -13.22
C ALA A 234 -13.90 -12.38 -13.20
N ASP A 235 -15.17 -12.69 -13.46
CA ASP A 235 -16.26 -11.70 -13.56
C ASP A 235 -16.66 -11.09 -12.21
N GLY A 236 -16.64 -11.86 -11.12
CA GLY A 236 -16.87 -11.40 -9.76
C GLY A 236 -15.72 -10.53 -9.26
N LEU A 237 -14.47 -11.00 -9.44
CA LEU A 237 -13.30 -10.19 -9.17
C LEU A 237 -13.27 -8.92 -10.05
N ARG A 238 -13.61 -9.03 -11.33
CA ARG A 238 -13.74 -7.91 -12.26
C ARG A 238 -14.80 -6.93 -11.81
N THR A 239 -15.96 -7.39 -11.39
CA THR A 239 -17.03 -6.52 -10.88
C THR A 239 -16.60 -5.83 -9.60
N ALA A 240 -15.94 -6.54 -8.68
CA ALA A 240 -15.36 -5.98 -7.47
C ALA A 240 -14.36 -4.86 -7.79
N MET A 241 -13.53 -5.09 -8.80
CA MET A 241 -12.49 -4.16 -9.23
C MET A 241 -13.00 -2.99 -10.07
N ASP A 242 -14.02 -3.19 -10.92
CA ASP A 242 -14.68 -2.11 -11.67
C ASP A 242 -15.36 -1.12 -10.70
N ASN A 243 -15.81 -1.60 -9.54
CA ASN A 243 -16.37 -0.77 -8.46
C ASN A 243 -15.31 0.00 -7.64
N ARG A 244 -14.02 -0.17 -7.93
CA ARG A 244 -12.91 0.40 -7.15
C ARG A 244 -12.57 1.85 -7.50
N ALA A 245 -12.86 2.30 -8.72
CA ALA A 245 -12.48 3.63 -9.19
C ALA A 245 -12.92 4.77 -8.24
N PRO A 246 -14.14 4.78 -7.66
CA PRO A 246 -14.53 5.78 -6.68
C PRO A 246 -13.69 5.76 -5.39
N ILE A 247 -13.26 4.58 -4.93
CA ILE A 247 -12.46 4.42 -3.71
C ILE A 247 -11.08 5.03 -3.88
N GLU A 248 -10.41 4.75 -5.00
CA GLU A 248 -9.09 5.32 -5.27
C GLU A 248 -9.14 6.82 -5.48
N GLN A 249 -10.16 7.33 -6.19
CA GLN A 249 -10.38 8.77 -6.34
C GLN A 249 -10.61 9.43 -4.97
N ALA A 250 -11.42 8.83 -4.11
CA ALA A 250 -11.65 9.32 -2.76
C ALA A 250 -10.37 9.33 -1.92
N LYS A 251 -9.56 8.26 -1.96
CA LYS A 251 -8.25 8.19 -1.30
C LYS A 251 -7.33 9.31 -1.79
N GLY A 252 -7.17 9.46 -3.10
CA GLY A 252 -6.33 10.52 -3.69
C GLY A 252 -6.75 11.92 -3.27
N ILE A 253 -8.06 12.20 -3.26
CA ILE A 253 -8.60 13.47 -2.76
C ILE A 253 -8.29 13.65 -1.26
N LEU A 254 -8.49 12.63 -0.43
CA LEU A 254 -8.20 12.70 1.01
C LEU A 254 -6.70 12.90 1.29
N MET A 255 -5.83 12.23 0.54
CA MET A 255 -4.38 12.42 0.62
C MET A 255 -4.02 13.88 0.30
N ALA A 256 -4.58 14.45 -0.77
CA ALA A 256 -4.34 15.83 -1.16
C ALA A 256 -4.90 16.84 -0.14
N LEU A 257 -6.12 16.62 0.37
CA LEU A 257 -6.80 17.53 1.31
C LEU A 257 -6.19 17.50 2.71
N HIS A 258 -5.83 16.32 3.20
CA HIS A 258 -5.37 16.12 4.58
C HIS A 258 -3.87 15.92 4.72
N ARG A 259 -3.13 15.79 3.61
CA ARG A 259 -1.68 15.50 3.60
C ARG A 259 -1.35 14.23 4.39
N ILE A 260 -2.17 13.21 4.20
CA ILE A 260 -2.04 11.90 4.83
C ILE A 260 -1.63 10.86 3.80
N GLY A 261 -1.10 9.74 4.28
CA GLY A 261 -0.81 8.59 3.44
C GLY A 261 -2.06 7.83 3.00
N PRO A 262 -1.90 6.88 2.05
CA PRO A 262 -2.98 6.03 1.52
C PRO A 262 -3.70 5.24 2.62
N ASP A 263 -2.98 4.69 3.61
CA ASP A 263 -3.52 3.82 4.65
C ASP A 263 -4.45 4.58 5.59
N GLN A 264 -4.04 5.82 5.92
CA GLN A 264 -4.87 6.71 6.72
C GLN A 264 -6.09 7.18 5.93
N ALA A 265 -5.94 7.49 4.64
CA ALA A 265 -7.06 7.85 3.78
C ALA A 265 -8.07 6.68 3.66
N PHE A 266 -7.58 5.45 3.47
CA PHE A 266 -8.40 4.26 3.45
C PHE A 266 -9.09 4.00 4.79
N THR A 267 -8.34 4.11 5.89
CA THR A 267 -8.87 3.97 7.25
C THR A 267 -10.03 4.93 7.50
N ILE A 268 -9.92 6.19 7.02
CA ILE A 268 -11.02 7.16 7.09
C ILE A 268 -12.24 6.64 6.34
N LEU A 269 -12.08 6.19 5.09
CA LEU A 269 -13.20 5.69 4.27
C LEU A 269 -13.85 4.45 4.89
N SER A 270 -13.06 3.46 5.32
CA SER A 270 -13.55 2.22 5.94
C SER A 270 -14.23 2.50 7.29
N THR A 271 -13.69 3.40 8.10
CA THR A 271 -14.33 3.82 9.37
C THR A 271 -15.70 4.46 9.09
N GLN A 272 -15.83 5.30 8.06
CA GLN A 272 -17.11 5.89 7.68
C GLN A 272 -18.10 4.87 7.13
N SER A 273 -17.63 3.96 6.28
CA SER A 273 -18.39 2.82 5.75
C SER A 273 -19.03 2.00 6.88
N GLN A 274 -18.22 1.63 7.87
CA GLN A 274 -18.65 0.87 9.04
C GLN A 274 -19.63 1.66 9.92
N HIS A 275 -19.36 2.93 10.21
CA HIS A 275 -20.26 3.78 10.99
C HIS A 275 -21.62 4.00 10.30
N ALA A 276 -21.63 4.13 8.98
CA ALA A 276 -22.83 4.31 8.19
C ALA A 276 -23.55 2.99 7.86
N ASN A 277 -22.90 1.84 8.10
CA ASN A 277 -23.35 0.52 7.68
C ASN A 277 -23.76 0.48 6.19
N ARG A 278 -22.92 1.09 5.35
CA ARG A 278 -23.09 1.18 3.89
C ARG A 278 -21.85 0.64 3.21
N ARG A 279 -21.96 0.29 1.92
CA ARG A 279 -20.83 -0.21 1.14
C ARG A 279 -19.76 0.88 0.99
N LEU A 280 -18.48 0.49 1.08
CA LEU A 280 -17.34 1.41 1.04
C LEU A 280 -17.33 2.21 -0.26
N ARG A 281 -17.54 1.54 -1.39
CA ARG A 281 -17.66 2.15 -2.72
C ARG A 281 -18.75 3.22 -2.81
N GLU A 282 -19.85 3.07 -2.07
CA GLU A 282 -20.97 4.03 -2.10
C GLU A 282 -20.60 5.30 -1.32
N ILE A 283 -19.93 5.14 -0.18
CA ILE A 283 -19.38 6.27 0.59
C ILE A 283 -18.32 7.01 -0.23
N ALA A 284 -17.44 6.28 -0.90
CA ALA A 284 -16.40 6.87 -1.73
C ALA A 284 -16.97 7.64 -2.93
N ALA A 285 -17.93 7.05 -3.65
CA ALA A 285 -18.60 7.71 -4.78
C ALA A 285 -19.35 8.99 -4.35
N GLU A 286 -20.04 8.94 -3.22
CA GLU A 286 -20.70 10.11 -2.63
C GLU A 286 -19.69 11.21 -2.28
N PHE A 287 -18.58 10.84 -1.62
CA PHE A 287 -17.51 11.79 -1.28
C PHE A 287 -16.90 12.47 -2.52
N VAL A 288 -16.61 11.69 -3.57
CA VAL A 288 -16.07 12.23 -4.84
C VAL A 288 -17.07 13.20 -5.49
N ALA A 289 -18.35 12.85 -5.50
CA ALA A 289 -19.42 13.70 -6.05
C ALA A 289 -19.55 15.01 -5.27
N ASP A 290 -19.52 14.96 -3.94
CA ASP A 290 -19.61 16.14 -3.07
C ASP A 290 -18.45 17.11 -3.27
N VAL A 291 -17.22 16.60 -3.36
CA VAL A 291 -16.02 17.42 -3.61
C VAL A 291 -16.07 18.03 -5.01
N SER A 292 -16.51 17.27 -6.02
CA SER A 292 -16.65 17.75 -7.39
C SER A 292 -17.70 18.88 -7.48
N PHE A 293 -18.82 18.74 -6.78
CA PHE A 293 -19.87 19.77 -6.69
C PHE A 293 -19.38 21.04 -5.96
N ALA A 294 -18.62 20.87 -4.88
CA ALA A 294 -18.00 21.99 -4.16
C ALA A 294 -16.99 22.75 -5.04
N ALA A 295 -16.16 22.04 -5.82
CA ALA A 295 -15.20 22.65 -6.73
C ALA A 295 -15.88 23.43 -7.88
N ALA A 296 -16.97 22.88 -8.44
CA ALA A 296 -17.76 23.54 -9.50
C ALA A 296 -18.40 24.84 -8.99
N SER A 297 -19.01 24.82 -7.80
CA SER A 297 -19.66 26.01 -7.20
C SER A 297 -18.67 27.11 -6.80
N MET A 298 -17.43 26.76 -6.45
CA MET A 298 -16.35 27.74 -6.21
C MET A 298 -15.81 28.40 -7.50
N THR A 299 -15.94 27.72 -8.64
CA THR A 299 -15.49 28.25 -9.94
C THR A 299 -16.52 29.20 -10.54
N ASP A 300 -17.81 28.92 -10.34
CA ASP A 300 -18.91 29.77 -10.80
C ASP A 300 -19.01 31.09 -10.01
N SER A 301 -18.68 31.06 -8.72
CA SER A 301 -18.65 32.26 -7.85
C SER A 301 -17.44 33.19 -8.07
N ARG A 302 -16.50 32.83 -8.96
CA ARG A 302 -15.34 33.66 -9.35
C ARG A 302 -15.48 34.30 -10.74
N ARG A 303 -16.59 34.05 -11.45
CA ARG A 303 -16.96 34.74 -12.70
C ARG A 303 -17.94 35.87 -12.42
#